data_AF-M2RTN0-F1
#
_entry.id   AF-M2RTN0-F1
#
_cell.length_a   1.000
_cell.length_b   1.000
_cell.length_c   1.000
_cell.angle_alpha   90.00
_cell.angle_beta   90.00
_cell.angle_gamma   90.00
#
_symmetry.space_group_name_H-M   'P 1'
#
loop_
_entity.id
_entity.type
_entity.pdbx_description
1 polymer ?
#
loop_
_entity_poly.entity_id
_entity_poly.type
_entity_poly.pdbx_seq_one_letter_code
_entity_poly.pdbx_strand_id
1 'polypeptide(L)'
;KFGLLFSIGGGVPTQTDNGPVYFGDIVVSKLERDNSIAIQYDHDKTLESHFCRTGYLVQPPKVLLNAAQGLSIEQIITEDDLVPPHFQRINTRIPMLRKYRYPGPDRDNQYRSDYPHRVRGSPCHICVCDPLQRTMIAAHGLYVVHHRTIATSEKVIKDSWLRDKLYKSHGALCFKIEAAGVMNDFPFLIIRGISDYADSHENDGWQGYVSASAATYARQL
;
A
#
# COMPACT_ATOMS: atom_id res chain seq x y z
N LYS A 1 -15.37 18.46 -10.30
CA LYS A 1 -14.89 18.32 -8.89
C LYS A 1 -14.16 16.98 -8.80
N PHE A 2 -13.06 16.93 -8.05
CA PHE A 2 -12.27 15.72 -7.84
C PHE A 2 -11.75 15.70 -6.40
N GLY A 3 -11.11 14.61 -6.00
CA GLY A 3 -10.57 14.47 -4.65
C GLY A 3 -9.38 13.52 -4.58
N LEU A 4 -8.81 13.44 -3.38
CA LEU A 4 -7.75 12.50 -3.03
C LEU A 4 -8.30 11.50 -2.04
N LEU A 5 -8.09 10.21 -2.31
CA LEU A 5 -8.50 9.12 -1.45
C LEU A 5 -7.26 8.43 -0.89
N PHE A 6 -6.88 8.81 0.32
CA PHE A 6 -5.72 8.25 1.00
C PHE A 6 -6.11 7.28 2.11
N SER A 7 -5.44 6.12 2.19
CA SER A 7 -5.57 5.19 3.33
C SER A 7 -4.36 4.25 3.42
N ILE A 8 -4.42 3.23 4.26
CA ILE A 8 -3.42 2.14 4.32
C ILE A 8 -3.80 1.00 3.35
N GLY A 9 -2.83 0.24 2.86
CA GLY A 9 -3.05 -0.97 2.06
C GLY A 9 -1.92 -1.99 2.26
N GLY A 10 -2.15 -3.19 1.72
CA GLY A 10 -1.16 -4.26 1.69
C GLY A 10 -0.32 -4.19 0.41
N GLY A 11 1.00 -4.29 0.52
CA GLY A 11 1.95 -4.19 -0.58
C GLY A 11 2.40 -5.54 -1.12
N VAL A 12 2.90 -5.56 -2.35
CA VAL A 12 3.64 -6.72 -2.88
C VAL A 12 5.12 -6.54 -2.57
N PRO A 13 5.76 -7.45 -1.82
CA PRO A 13 7.19 -7.40 -1.56
C PRO A 13 8.00 -7.76 -2.81
N THR A 14 8.19 -6.79 -3.71
CA THR A 14 8.87 -6.96 -5.01
C THR A 14 9.77 -5.78 -5.32
N GLN A 15 10.64 -5.94 -6.32
CA GLN A 15 11.44 -4.87 -6.88
C GLN A 15 10.62 -4.09 -7.91
N THR A 16 10.63 -2.76 -7.82
CA THR A 16 10.08 -1.84 -8.82
C THR A 16 11.20 -0.99 -9.43
N ASP A 17 10.86 -0.13 -10.40
CA ASP A 17 11.78 0.84 -10.99
C ASP A 17 12.28 1.87 -9.95
N ASN A 18 11.48 2.13 -8.91
CA ASN A 18 11.80 3.09 -7.85
C ASN A 18 12.49 2.42 -6.65
N GLY A 19 12.67 1.09 -6.68
CA GLY A 19 13.24 0.34 -5.57
C GLY A 19 12.36 -0.82 -5.10
N PRO A 20 12.87 -1.61 -4.13
CA PRO A 20 12.08 -2.60 -3.40
C PRO A 20 10.92 -1.94 -2.63
N VAL A 21 9.86 -2.70 -2.40
CA VAL A 21 8.67 -2.25 -1.67
C VAL A 21 8.76 -2.57 -0.19
N TYR A 22 8.67 -1.55 0.66
CA TYR A 22 8.75 -1.66 2.12
C TYR A 22 7.53 -1.06 2.83
N PHE A 23 7.42 -1.31 4.13
CA PHE A 23 6.47 -0.59 4.97
C PHE A 23 6.82 0.89 5.04
N GLY A 24 5.78 1.73 5.05
CA GLY A 24 5.92 3.18 5.01
C GLY A 24 5.91 3.77 3.59
N ASP A 25 6.24 2.96 2.57
CA ASP A 25 6.13 3.34 1.17
C ASP A 25 4.70 3.72 0.78
N ILE A 26 4.60 4.53 -0.27
CA ILE A 26 3.35 5.08 -0.77
C ILE A 26 3.12 4.56 -2.18
N VAL A 27 1.99 3.91 -2.42
CA VAL A 27 1.53 3.57 -3.76
C VAL A 27 0.52 4.60 -4.23
N VAL A 28 0.85 5.27 -5.32
CA VAL A 28 -0.02 6.23 -6.00
C VAL A 28 -0.57 5.57 -7.24
N SER A 29 -1.86 5.72 -7.41
CA SER A 29 -2.61 5.04 -8.44
C SER A 29 -2.28 5.61 -9.83
N LYS A 30 -1.74 4.78 -10.75
CA LYS A 30 -1.36 5.21 -12.12
C LYS A 30 -2.34 4.76 -13.20
N LEU A 31 -2.39 5.50 -14.30
CA LEU A 31 -3.08 5.06 -15.52
C LEU A 31 -2.21 4.04 -16.28
N GLU A 32 -2.73 2.84 -16.52
CA GLU A 32 -2.17 1.91 -17.51
C GLU A 32 -3.12 1.75 -18.68
N ARG A 33 -2.54 1.50 -19.88
CA ARG A 33 -3.15 1.74 -21.19
C ARG A 33 -4.51 1.05 -21.42
N ASP A 34 -4.87 0.03 -20.65
CA ASP A 34 -6.12 -0.74 -20.84
C ASP A 34 -6.89 -1.05 -19.55
N ASN A 35 -6.45 -0.56 -18.38
CA ASN A 35 -7.01 -0.99 -17.10
C ASN A 35 -7.34 0.18 -16.18
N SER A 36 -8.53 0.13 -15.59
CA SER A 36 -8.87 0.97 -14.45
C SER A 36 -7.95 0.69 -13.28
N ILE A 37 -7.80 1.74 -12.52
CA ILE A 37 -6.84 1.92 -11.47
C ILE A 37 -7.04 0.98 -10.28
N ALA A 38 -8.26 0.45 -10.10
CA ALA A 38 -8.46 -0.75 -9.31
C ALA A 38 -9.28 -1.81 -10.03
N ILE A 39 -8.85 -3.04 -9.79
CA ILE A 39 -9.52 -4.25 -10.21
C ILE A 39 -10.30 -4.70 -8.99
N GLN A 40 -11.63 -4.75 -9.09
CA GLN A 40 -12.46 -5.35 -8.06
C GLN A 40 -12.37 -6.87 -8.16
N TYR A 41 -12.16 -7.50 -7.02
CA TYR A 41 -12.13 -8.95 -6.88
C TYR A 41 -13.17 -9.44 -5.87
N ASP A 42 -14.05 -10.33 -6.33
CA ASP A 42 -14.98 -11.09 -5.49
C ASP A 42 -14.52 -12.55 -5.35
N HIS A 43 -14.81 -13.15 -4.20
CA HIS A 43 -14.52 -14.54 -3.90
C HIS A 43 -15.80 -15.34 -4.09
N ASP A 44 -15.94 -15.96 -5.26
CA ASP A 44 -17.02 -16.91 -5.52
C ASP A 44 -16.91 -18.11 -4.57
N LYS A 45 -18.04 -18.54 -4.00
CA LYS A 45 -18.09 -19.65 -3.04
C LYS A 45 -18.19 -21.03 -3.72
N THR A 46 -18.31 -21.08 -5.04
CA THR A 46 -18.95 -22.22 -5.72
C THR A 46 -18.04 -23.12 -6.55
N LEU A 47 -16.79 -22.78 -6.86
CA LEU A 47 -15.84 -23.74 -7.47
C LEU A 47 -14.42 -23.17 -7.38
N GLU A 48 -13.61 -23.71 -6.46
CA GLU A 48 -12.22 -23.30 -6.19
C GLU A 48 -12.06 -21.80 -5.88
N SER A 49 -11.04 -21.45 -5.09
CA SER A 49 -10.80 -20.08 -4.62
C SER A 49 -10.30 -19.16 -5.74
N HIS A 50 -11.13 -18.87 -6.74
CA HIS A 50 -10.79 -18.00 -7.86
C HIS A 50 -11.31 -16.60 -7.58
N PHE A 51 -10.40 -15.64 -7.46
CA PHE A 51 -10.74 -14.22 -7.44
C PHE A 51 -10.99 -13.78 -8.88
N CYS A 52 -12.22 -13.34 -9.16
CA CYS A 52 -12.63 -12.90 -10.49
C CYS A 52 -12.58 -11.37 -10.58
N ARG A 53 -12.03 -10.86 -11.69
CA ARG A 53 -12.10 -9.43 -12.01
C ARG A 53 -13.56 -9.07 -12.29
N THR A 54 -14.18 -8.30 -11.40
CA THR A 54 -15.59 -7.93 -11.51
C THR A 54 -15.83 -6.56 -12.14
N GLY A 55 -14.80 -5.71 -12.24
CA GLY A 55 -15.00 -4.39 -12.82
C GLY A 55 -13.80 -3.47 -12.77
N TYR A 56 -14.11 -2.21 -13.06
CA TYR A 56 -13.17 -1.13 -13.28
C TYR A 56 -13.60 0.11 -12.48
N LEU A 57 -12.67 0.74 -11.74
CA LEU A 57 -12.95 2.04 -11.09
C LEU A 57 -12.86 3.23 -12.04
N VAL A 58 -13.54 4.32 -11.67
CA VAL A 58 -13.42 5.63 -12.32
C VAL A 58 -11.96 6.05 -12.40
N GLN A 59 -11.54 6.47 -13.59
CA GLN A 59 -10.18 6.95 -13.81
C GLN A 59 -9.94 8.26 -13.04
N PRO A 60 -8.76 8.46 -12.42
CA PRO A 60 -8.42 9.73 -11.82
C PRO A 60 -8.36 10.82 -12.89
N PRO A 61 -8.68 12.07 -12.50
CA PRO A 61 -8.48 13.21 -13.36
C PRO A 61 -7.01 13.33 -13.77
N LYS A 62 -6.76 13.62 -15.06
CA LYS A 62 -5.40 13.85 -15.59
C LYS A 62 -4.63 14.93 -14.83
N VAL A 63 -5.33 15.96 -14.31
CA VAL A 63 -4.70 17.01 -13.50
C VAL A 63 -4.02 16.44 -12.24
N LEU A 64 -4.63 15.47 -11.57
CA LEU A 64 -4.06 14.83 -10.39
C LEU A 64 -2.91 13.88 -10.75
N LEU A 65 -3.04 13.13 -11.87
CA LEU A 65 -1.96 12.28 -12.37
C LEU A 65 -0.72 13.11 -12.73
N ASN A 66 -0.91 14.23 -13.42
CA ASN A 66 0.18 15.13 -13.80
C ASN A 66 0.80 15.80 -12.57
N ALA A 67 -0.01 16.20 -11.58
CA ALA A 67 0.51 16.75 -10.32
C ALA A 67 1.38 15.73 -9.58
N ALA A 68 0.94 14.47 -9.51
CA ALA A 68 1.69 13.42 -8.84
C ALA A 68 2.99 13.04 -9.56
N GLN A 69 2.98 13.03 -10.89
CA GLN A 69 4.21 12.89 -11.69
C GLN A 69 5.14 14.09 -11.53
N GLY A 70 4.58 15.31 -11.55
CA GLY A 70 5.33 16.55 -11.36
C GLY A 70 6.04 16.59 -10.01
N LEU A 71 5.36 16.19 -8.93
CA LEU A 71 5.95 16.10 -7.60
C LEU A 71 7.11 15.11 -7.54
N SER A 72 6.98 13.94 -8.18
CA SER A 72 8.08 12.96 -8.25
C SER A 72 9.28 13.50 -9.04
N ILE A 73 9.05 14.28 -10.11
CA ILE A 73 10.12 14.93 -10.88
C ILE A 73 10.78 16.03 -10.05
N GLU A 74 10.00 16.87 -9.36
CA GLU A 74 10.52 17.95 -8.54
C GLU A 74 11.44 17.42 -7.45
N GLN A 75 11.03 16.37 -6.72
CA GLN A 75 11.85 15.71 -5.71
C GLN A 75 13.21 15.22 -6.26
N ILE A 76 13.24 14.72 -7.50
CA ILE A 76 14.48 14.28 -8.15
C ILE A 76 15.35 15.48 -8.52
N ILE A 77 14.76 16.58 -9.01
CA ILE A 77 15.49 17.77 -9.48
C ILE A 77 16.06 18.58 -8.31
N THR A 78 15.28 18.77 -7.25
CA THR A 78 15.67 19.61 -6.11
C THR A 78 16.55 18.87 -5.12
N GLU A 79 16.61 17.53 -5.20
CA GLU A 79 17.13 16.64 -4.16
C GLU A 79 16.48 16.89 -2.78
N ASP A 80 15.34 17.59 -2.75
CA ASP A 80 14.62 17.95 -1.53
C ASP A 80 13.34 17.13 -1.42
N ASP A 81 13.21 16.44 -0.31
CA ASP A 81 12.00 15.70 -0.02
C ASP A 81 10.97 16.64 0.62
N LEU A 82 9.94 16.97 -0.16
CA LEU A 82 8.89 17.91 0.23
C LEU A 82 7.85 17.32 1.20
N VAL A 83 7.88 16.00 1.45
CA VAL A 83 6.91 15.33 2.35
C VAL A 83 7.34 15.31 3.83
N PRO A 84 8.62 15.07 4.21
CA PRO A 84 9.13 15.14 5.58
C PRO A 84 8.74 16.40 6.36
N PRO A 85 8.72 17.62 5.78
CA PRO A 85 8.23 18.81 6.49
C PRO A 85 6.80 18.64 7.02
N HIS A 86 5.92 17.91 6.31
CA HIS A 86 4.56 17.65 6.77
C HIS A 86 4.52 16.60 7.89
N PHE A 87 5.41 15.61 7.87
CA PHE A 87 5.56 14.65 8.98
C PHE A 87 5.97 15.34 10.28
N GLN A 88 6.87 16.32 10.22
CA GLN A 88 7.33 17.08 11.39
C GLN A 88 6.21 17.88 12.08
N ARG A 89 5.10 18.15 11.38
CA ARG A 89 3.91 18.78 11.97
C ARG A 89 3.19 17.88 12.96
N ILE A 90 3.40 16.56 12.89
CA ILE A 90 2.81 15.59 13.82
C ILE A 90 3.68 15.51 15.06
N ASN A 91 3.24 16.15 16.14
CA ASN A 91 3.98 16.12 17.41
C ASN A 91 3.83 14.77 18.12
N THR A 92 4.69 13.81 17.78
CA THR A 92 4.69 12.46 18.36
C THR A 92 5.14 12.41 19.82
N ARG A 93 5.49 13.55 20.46
CA ARG A 93 5.70 13.61 21.91
C ARG A 93 4.36 13.51 22.67
N ILE A 94 3.27 13.97 22.05
CA ILE A 94 1.91 13.84 22.58
C ILE A 94 1.51 12.35 22.59
N PRO A 95 1.08 11.78 23.72
CA PRO A 95 0.78 10.36 23.85
C PRO A 95 -0.14 9.79 22.76
N MET A 96 -1.22 10.50 22.41
CA MET A 96 -2.20 10.08 21.39
C MET A 96 -1.66 10.10 19.95
N LEU A 97 -0.56 10.82 19.70
CA LEU A 97 0.07 10.94 18.38
C LEU A 97 1.31 10.05 18.22
N ARG A 98 1.74 9.34 19.27
CA ARG A 98 2.91 8.44 19.23
C ARG A 98 2.82 7.36 18.17
N LYS A 99 1.59 6.93 17.83
CA LYS A 99 1.32 5.94 16.78
C LYS A 99 1.75 6.37 15.38
N TYR A 100 1.97 7.67 15.15
CA TYR A 100 2.42 8.22 13.87
C TYR A 100 3.95 8.33 13.76
N ARG A 101 4.70 7.91 14.80
CA ARG A 101 6.16 7.92 14.76
C ARG A 101 6.66 6.81 13.84
N TYR A 102 7.72 7.10 13.07
CA TYR A 102 8.40 6.09 12.26
C TYR A 102 8.80 4.88 13.12
N PRO A 103 8.30 3.66 12.81
CA PRO A 103 8.59 2.47 13.59
C PRO A 103 10.05 2.00 13.48
N GLY A 104 10.73 2.37 12.40
CA GLY A 104 12.10 1.95 12.08
C GLY A 104 12.14 0.69 11.20
N PRO A 105 13.21 0.52 10.40
CA PRO A 105 13.32 -0.58 9.43
C PRO A 105 13.31 -1.96 10.12
N ASP A 106 13.82 -2.09 11.35
CA ASP A 106 13.82 -3.36 12.10
C ASP A 106 12.41 -3.88 12.44
N ARG A 107 11.38 -3.05 12.25
CA ARG A 107 9.97 -3.41 12.45
C ARG A 107 9.26 -3.75 11.15
N ASP A 108 9.93 -3.66 10.01
CA ASP A 108 9.44 -4.19 8.75
C ASP A 108 9.78 -5.68 8.66
N ASN A 109 8.74 -6.49 8.88
CA ASN A 109 8.86 -7.93 9.02
C ASN A 109 8.34 -8.60 7.75
N GLN A 110 9.14 -8.52 6.69
CA GLN A 110 8.87 -9.23 5.45
C GLN A 110 9.17 -10.72 5.62
N TYR A 111 8.18 -11.59 5.42
CA TYR A 111 8.35 -13.04 5.42
C TYR A 111 8.40 -13.59 4.00
N ARG A 112 9.00 -14.77 3.84
CA ARG A 112 8.96 -15.49 2.55
C ARG A 112 7.52 -15.86 2.18
N SER A 113 7.20 -15.82 0.88
CA SER A 113 5.85 -16.14 0.38
C SER A 113 5.39 -17.57 0.73
N ASP A 114 6.32 -18.52 0.89
CA ASP A 114 6.05 -19.92 1.21
C ASP A 114 5.93 -20.20 2.72
N TYR A 115 6.06 -19.18 3.56
CA TYR A 115 5.88 -19.28 5.00
C TYR A 115 4.52 -18.71 5.40
N PRO A 116 3.46 -19.52 5.58
CA PRO A 116 2.18 -19.02 6.10
C PRO A 116 2.24 -18.84 7.62
N HIS A 117 1.49 -17.85 8.11
CA HIS A 117 1.31 -17.59 9.53
C HIS A 117 0.61 -18.79 10.20
N ARG A 118 1.17 -19.28 11.31
CA ARG A 118 0.75 -20.55 11.94
C ARG A 118 -0.60 -20.47 12.63
N VAL A 119 -0.92 -19.33 13.25
CA VAL A 119 -2.15 -19.12 14.03
C VAL A 119 -3.02 -18.06 13.38
N ARG A 120 -4.11 -18.44 12.70
CA ARG A 120 -4.99 -17.47 12.04
C ARG A 120 -5.56 -16.45 13.03
N GLY A 121 -5.56 -15.17 12.64
CA GLY A 121 -6.18 -14.08 13.40
C GLY A 121 -5.42 -13.64 14.66
N SER A 122 -4.19 -14.13 14.87
CA SER A 122 -3.31 -13.64 15.92
C SER A 122 -2.19 -12.80 15.30
N PRO A 123 -1.76 -11.69 15.93
CA PRO A 123 -0.57 -10.97 15.52
C PRO A 123 0.69 -11.84 15.57
N CYS A 124 1.65 -11.56 14.69
CA CYS A 124 2.92 -12.30 14.60
C CYS A 124 3.70 -12.37 15.92
N HIS A 125 3.61 -11.33 16.76
CA HIS A 125 4.28 -11.28 18.06
C HIS A 125 3.69 -12.24 19.10
N ILE A 126 2.42 -12.63 18.94
CA ILE A 126 1.75 -13.63 19.79
C ILE A 126 2.02 -15.04 19.25
N CYS A 127 2.02 -15.20 17.93
CA CYS A 127 2.24 -16.48 17.27
C CYS A 127 3.68 -17.00 17.38
N VAL A 128 4.64 -16.13 17.70
CA VAL A 128 6.09 -16.43 17.71
C VAL A 128 6.52 -16.98 16.34
N CYS A 129 6.20 -16.25 15.27
CA CYS A 129 6.66 -16.58 13.91
C CYS A 129 8.20 -16.62 13.88
N ASP A 130 8.74 -17.61 13.16
CA ASP A 130 10.18 -17.88 13.09
C ASP A 130 10.90 -16.70 12.39
N PRO A 131 11.77 -15.96 13.10
CA PRO A 131 12.51 -14.85 12.52
C PRO A 131 13.44 -15.27 11.38
N LEU A 132 13.86 -16.54 11.30
CA LEU A 132 14.70 -17.07 10.21
C LEU A 132 13.95 -17.14 8.87
N GLN A 133 12.62 -17.04 8.89
CA GLN A 133 11.78 -17.00 7.69
C GLN A 133 11.58 -15.57 7.18
N ARG A 134 12.15 -14.57 7.87
CA ARG A 134 12.14 -13.18 7.41
C ARG A 134 13.18 -12.99 6.30
N THR A 135 12.78 -12.25 5.28
CA THR A 135 13.69 -11.77 4.25
C THR A 135 14.55 -10.66 4.85
N MET A 136 15.85 -10.67 4.57
CA MET A 136 16.73 -9.58 4.95
C MET A 136 16.39 -8.36 4.08
N ILE A 137 15.89 -7.30 4.70
CA ILE A 137 15.62 -6.03 4.04
C ILE A 137 16.79 -5.09 4.26
N ALA A 138 17.12 -4.31 3.23
CA ALA A 138 18.14 -3.26 3.36
C ALA A 138 17.58 -2.11 4.20
N ALA A 139 18.46 -1.37 4.88
CA ALA A 139 18.07 -0.11 5.50
C ALA A 139 17.48 0.81 4.43
N HIS A 140 16.25 1.28 4.66
CA HIS A 140 15.53 2.14 3.74
C HIS A 140 15.13 3.47 4.40
N GLY A 141 14.85 4.46 3.55
CA GLY A 141 14.41 5.78 3.97
C GLY A 141 13.00 5.79 4.58
N LEU A 142 12.47 6.99 4.80
CA LEU A 142 11.15 7.17 5.42
C LEU A 142 10.00 6.58 4.60
N TYR A 143 10.09 6.69 3.27
CA TYR A 143 9.14 6.13 2.30
C TYR A 143 9.73 6.25 0.87
N VAL A 144 9.21 5.44 -0.04
CA VAL A 144 9.36 5.59 -1.50
C VAL A 144 7.98 5.69 -2.13
N VAL A 145 7.83 6.54 -3.16
CA VAL A 145 6.57 6.67 -3.92
C VAL A 145 6.60 5.74 -5.14
N HIS A 146 5.62 4.85 -5.23
CA HIS A 146 5.44 3.90 -6.32
C HIS A 146 4.19 4.24 -7.12
N HIS A 147 4.34 4.69 -8.36
CA HIS A 147 3.20 4.88 -9.27
C HIS A 147 2.83 3.52 -9.87
N ARG A 148 1.82 2.85 -9.33
CA ARG A 148 1.44 1.46 -9.69
C ARG A 148 -0.07 1.20 -9.61
N THR A 149 -0.47 0.03 -10.11
CA THR A 149 -1.87 -0.45 -10.06
C THR A 149 -2.23 -0.83 -8.62
N ILE A 150 -3.40 -0.39 -8.15
CA ILE A 150 -3.91 -0.67 -6.79
C ILE A 150 -5.16 -1.52 -6.93
N ALA A 151 -5.14 -2.80 -6.58
CA ALA A 151 -6.32 -3.64 -6.64
C ALA A 151 -7.23 -3.45 -5.41
N THR A 152 -8.53 -3.53 -5.63
CA THR A 152 -9.54 -3.42 -4.57
C THR A 152 -10.30 -4.73 -4.44
N SER A 153 -10.65 -5.14 -3.24
CA SER A 153 -11.38 -6.40 -3.04
C SER A 153 -12.44 -6.25 -1.97
N GLU A 154 -13.43 -7.13 -1.99
CA GLU A 154 -14.45 -7.17 -0.92
C GLU A 154 -13.90 -7.82 0.36
N LYS A 155 -12.86 -8.63 0.23
CA LYS A 155 -12.19 -9.34 1.32
C LYS A 155 -10.73 -8.95 1.41
N VAL A 156 -10.16 -9.00 2.62
CA VAL A 156 -8.73 -8.73 2.83
C VAL A 156 -7.96 -9.86 2.14
N ILE A 157 -6.95 -9.49 1.36
CA ILE A 157 -5.99 -10.46 0.85
C ILE A 157 -4.98 -10.74 1.96
N LYS A 158 -4.95 -12.00 2.42
CA LYS A 158 -4.04 -12.50 3.47
C LYS A 158 -3.33 -13.77 3.02
N ASP A 159 -3.00 -13.84 1.73
CA ASP A 159 -2.45 -15.01 1.08
C ASP A 159 -1.36 -14.58 0.09
N SER A 160 -0.11 -14.94 0.43
CA SER A 160 1.07 -14.62 -0.36
C SER A 160 1.02 -15.16 -1.79
N TRP A 161 0.48 -16.37 -1.99
CA TRP A 161 0.42 -16.99 -3.31
C TRP A 161 -0.57 -16.26 -4.20
N LEU A 162 -1.73 -15.95 -3.65
CA LEU A 162 -2.74 -15.17 -4.36
C LEU A 162 -2.21 -13.77 -4.69
N ARG A 163 -1.64 -13.07 -3.71
CA ARG A 163 -1.01 -11.76 -3.89
C ARG A 163 -0.02 -11.78 -5.05
N ASP A 164 0.91 -12.75 -5.04
CA ASP A 164 1.95 -12.87 -6.05
C ASP A 164 1.36 -13.20 -7.43
N LYS A 165 0.31 -14.03 -7.48
CA LYS A 165 -0.45 -14.31 -8.71
C LYS A 165 -1.11 -13.04 -9.26
N LEU A 166 -1.78 -12.25 -8.41
CA LEU A 166 -2.44 -11.01 -8.82
C LEU A 166 -1.45 -9.96 -9.31
N TYR A 167 -0.30 -9.82 -8.66
CA TYR A 167 0.79 -8.98 -9.13
C TYR A 167 1.28 -9.41 -10.51
N LYS A 168 1.57 -10.70 -10.72
CA LYS A 168 2.07 -11.22 -12.01
C LYS A 168 1.04 -11.07 -13.13
N SER A 169 -0.23 -11.31 -12.85
CA SER A 169 -1.28 -11.28 -13.86
C SER A 169 -1.77 -9.87 -14.20
N HIS A 170 -1.69 -8.92 -13.25
CA HIS A 170 -2.36 -7.62 -13.38
C HIS A 170 -1.51 -6.41 -12.98
N GLY A 171 -0.25 -6.61 -12.55
CA GLY A 171 0.63 -5.54 -12.10
C GLY A 171 0.19 -4.85 -10.79
N ALA A 172 -0.75 -5.44 -10.05
CA ALA A 172 -1.29 -4.88 -8.81
C ALA A 172 -0.23 -4.91 -7.71
N LEU A 173 0.32 -3.74 -7.34
CA LEU A 173 1.36 -3.61 -6.31
C LEU A 173 0.76 -3.41 -4.92
N CYS A 174 -0.48 -2.92 -4.83
CA CYS A 174 -1.17 -2.65 -3.57
C CYS A 174 -2.57 -3.23 -3.58
N PHE A 175 -3.02 -3.72 -2.42
CA PHE A 175 -4.35 -4.29 -2.21
C PHE A 175 -5.06 -3.57 -1.07
N LYS A 176 -6.35 -3.29 -1.25
CA LYS A 176 -7.18 -2.70 -0.19
C LYS A 176 -8.62 -3.18 -0.26
N ILE A 177 -9.22 -3.42 0.90
CA ILE A 177 -10.69 -3.49 1.00
C ILE A 177 -11.27 -2.11 0.80
N GLU A 178 -12.18 -2.00 -0.15
CA GLU A 178 -13.01 -0.82 -0.29
C GLU A 178 -14.36 -1.21 -0.88
N ALA A 179 -15.42 -0.53 -0.44
CA ALA A 179 -16.76 -0.77 -0.97
C ALA A 179 -16.80 -0.26 -2.42
N ALA A 180 -16.95 -1.18 -3.37
CA ALA A 180 -17.00 -0.88 -4.80
C ALA A 180 -18.02 0.20 -5.17
N GLY A 181 -19.11 0.33 -4.40
CA GLY A 181 -20.15 1.34 -4.62
C GLY A 181 -19.73 2.79 -4.35
N VAL A 182 -18.69 3.06 -3.55
CA VAL A 182 -18.28 4.43 -3.21
C VAL A 182 -17.44 5.08 -4.33
N MET A 183 -16.82 4.28 -5.19
CA MET A 183 -15.79 4.75 -6.12
C MET A 183 -16.27 4.96 -7.56
N ASN A 184 -17.55 4.71 -7.86
CA ASN A 184 -18.08 4.79 -9.22
C ASN A 184 -18.65 6.17 -9.61
N ASP A 185 -18.94 7.05 -8.63
CA ASP A 185 -19.67 8.30 -8.90
C ASP A 185 -18.83 9.58 -8.74
N PHE A 186 -17.56 9.48 -8.32
CA PHE A 186 -16.71 10.65 -8.15
C PHE A 186 -15.23 10.34 -8.47
N PRO A 187 -14.52 11.18 -9.24
CA PRO A 187 -13.16 10.90 -9.66
C PRO A 187 -12.15 11.25 -8.57
N PHE A 188 -11.35 10.27 -8.16
CA PHE A 188 -10.30 10.42 -7.14
C PHE A 188 -8.94 9.92 -7.64
N LEU A 189 -7.85 10.49 -7.12
CA LEU A 189 -6.54 9.82 -7.12
C LEU A 189 -6.42 8.98 -5.85
N ILE A 190 -6.07 7.70 -5.98
CA ILE A 190 -5.92 6.80 -4.83
C ILE A 190 -4.45 6.84 -4.37
N ILE A 191 -4.26 7.02 -3.06
CA ILE A 191 -2.97 7.05 -2.40
C ILE A 191 -3.02 6.01 -1.28
N ARG A 192 -2.10 5.05 -1.26
CA ARG A 192 -2.07 4.01 -0.23
C ARG A 192 -0.70 3.97 0.40
N GLY A 193 -0.63 4.14 1.71
CA GLY A 193 0.59 3.77 2.42
C GLY A 193 0.61 2.25 2.64
N ILE A 194 1.78 1.62 2.59
CA ILE A 194 1.94 0.17 2.77
C ILE A 194 2.16 -0.15 4.25
N SER A 195 1.24 -0.94 4.85
CA SER A 195 1.27 -1.33 6.27
C SER A 195 1.45 -2.82 6.53
N ASP A 196 1.21 -3.65 5.52
CA ASP A 196 1.39 -5.10 5.53
C ASP A 196 1.75 -5.57 4.12
N TYR A 197 2.09 -6.84 3.95
CA TYR A 197 2.46 -7.42 2.66
C TYR A 197 1.33 -8.23 2.01
N ALA A 198 0.06 -7.93 2.32
CA ALA A 198 -1.11 -8.68 1.83
C ALA A 198 -0.96 -10.21 1.98
N ASP A 199 -0.25 -10.62 3.03
CA ASP A 199 -0.04 -12.01 3.40
C ASP A 199 -0.73 -12.29 4.74
N SER A 200 -0.48 -13.48 5.27
CA SER A 200 -1.04 -13.89 6.55
C SER A 200 -0.38 -13.23 7.76
N HIS A 201 0.66 -12.41 7.58
CA HIS A 201 1.43 -11.79 8.67
C HIS A 201 0.99 -10.34 8.90
N GLU A 202 0.17 -10.13 9.92
CA GLU A 202 -0.27 -8.78 10.27
C GLU A 202 0.82 -8.00 11.03
N ASN A 203 0.92 -6.70 10.73
CA ASN A 203 1.79 -5.77 11.43
C ASN A 203 1.09 -4.45 11.76
N ASP A 204 0.35 -4.44 12.87
CA ASP A 204 -0.42 -3.27 13.31
C ASP A 204 0.46 -2.07 13.70
N GLY A 205 1.75 -2.30 13.96
CA GLY A 205 2.69 -1.27 14.41
C GLY A 205 2.92 -0.16 13.38
N TRP A 206 2.67 -0.43 12.11
CA TRP A 206 2.89 0.51 11.01
C TRP A 206 1.65 1.32 10.62
N GLN A 207 0.45 0.86 10.94
CA GLN A 207 -0.80 1.47 10.44
C GLN A 207 -0.88 2.98 10.73
N GLY A 208 -0.45 3.42 11.91
CA GLY A 208 -0.41 4.83 12.27
C GLY A 208 0.53 5.63 11.36
N TYR A 209 1.82 5.29 11.36
CA TYR A 209 2.84 5.95 10.53
C TYR A 209 2.46 5.97 9.05
N VAL A 210 1.98 4.85 8.52
CA VAL A 210 1.59 4.68 7.13
C VAL A 210 0.37 5.52 6.76
N SER A 211 -0.60 5.65 7.68
CA SER A 211 -1.74 6.57 7.50
C SER A 211 -1.26 8.03 7.42
N ALA A 212 -0.29 8.40 8.26
CA ALA A 212 0.33 9.72 8.21
C ALA A 212 1.09 9.92 6.89
N SER A 213 1.86 8.93 6.44
CA SER A 213 2.59 8.93 5.16
C SER A 213 1.69 9.22 3.96
N ALA A 214 0.59 8.48 3.84
CA ALA A 214 -0.36 8.71 2.76
C ALA A 214 -1.01 10.10 2.83
N ALA A 215 -1.33 10.58 4.04
CA ALA A 215 -1.94 11.89 4.26
C ALA A 215 -0.99 13.07 4.01
N THR A 216 0.29 12.95 4.38
CA THR A 216 1.30 13.98 4.16
C THR A 216 1.65 14.11 2.68
N TYR A 217 1.74 12.99 1.96
CA TYR A 217 1.87 13.01 0.50
C TYR A 217 0.64 13.62 -0.17
N ALA A 218 -0.56 13.23 0.24
CA ALA A 218 -1.80 13.83 -0.27
C ALA A 218 -1.91 15.34 0.00
N ARG A 219 -1.30 15.84 1.08
CA ARG A 219 -1.23 17.27 1.40
C ARG A 219 -0.23 18.03 0.53
N GLN A 220 0.84 17.37 0.11
CA GLN A 220 1.88 17.97 -0.73
C GLN A 220 1.44 18.05 -2.20
N LEU A 221 0.61 17.11 -2.66
CA LEU A 221 -0.08 17.15 -3.94
C LEU A 221 -1.08 18.31 -4.04
#